data_AF-A0A1M3H7C5-F1
#
_entry.id   AF-A0A1M3H7C5-F1
#
_cell.length_a   1.000
_cell.length_b   1.000
_cell.length_c   1.000
_cell.angle_alpha   90.00
_cell.angle_beta   90.00
_cell.angle_gamma   90.00
#
_symmetry.space_group_name_H-M   'P 1'
#
loop_
_entity.id
_entity.type
_entity.pdbx_description
1 polymer ?
#
loop_
_entity_poly.entity_id
_entity_poly.type
_entity_poly.pdbx_seq_one_letter_code
_entity_poly.pdbx_strand_id
1 'polypeptide(L)' 'MNKEDIENLKNIARELQKREVTREEALRDLIHAGILDENENFTEPYKHLGEAIERLSKK' A
#
# COMPACT_ATOMS: atom_id res chain seq x y z
N MET A 1 19.74 15.20 -5.47
CA MET A 1 19.10 15.19 -4.14
C MET A 1 20.16 15.39 -3.09
N ASN A 2 20.01 16.45 -2.29
CA ASN A 2 20.83 16.66 -1.11
C ASN A 2 20.17 15.99 0.12
N LYS A 3 20.83 16.02 1.29
CA LYS A 3 20.30 15.40 2.52
C LYS A 3 19.01 16.07 3.01
N GLU A 4 18.84 17.36 2.75
CA GLU A 4 17.67 18.15 3.13
C GLU A 4 16.45 17.73 2.31
N ASP A 5 16.60 17.48 1.01
CA ASP A 5 15.57 16.94 0.13
C ASP A 5 15.06 15.58 0.64
N ILE A 6 15.98 14.70 1.08
CA ILE A 6 15.64 13.39 1.63
C ILE A 6 14.83 13.53 2.93
N GLU A 7 15.24 14.43 3.83
CA GLU A 7 14.49 14.64 5.08
C GLU A 7 13.14 15.31 4.86
N ASN A 8 13.04 16.21 3.89
CA ASN A 8 11.76 16.79 3.50
C ASN A 8 10.79 15.72 2.96
N LEU A 9 11.26 14.81 2.10
CA LEU A 9 10.46 13.70 1.61
C LEU A 9 10.01 12.76 2.74
N LYS A 10 10.88 12.46 3.70
CA LYS A 10 10.51 11.65 4.88
C LYS A 10 9.47 12.34 5.75
N ASN A 11 9.57 13.65 5.96
CA ASN A 11 8.59 14.40 6.73
C ASN A 11 7.22 14.40 6.04
N ILE A 12 7.19 14.61 4.72
CA ILE A 12 5.96 14.51 3.93
C ILE A 12 5.35 13.11 4.05
N ALA A 13 6.16 12.06 3.91
CA ALA A 13 5.69 10.68 4.06
C ALA A 13 5.09 10.42 5.46
N ARG A 14 5.68 10.97 6.53
CA ARG A 14 5.13 10.87 7.90
C ARG A 14 3.79 11.58 8.04
N GLU A 15 3.65 12.78 7.49
CA GLU A 15 2.37 13.51 7.54
C GLU A 15 1.28 12.80 6.72
N LEU A 16 1.64 12.24 5.56
CA LEU A 16 0.72 11.43 4.75
C LEU A 16 0.31 10.14 5.48
N GLN A 17 1.22 9.52 6.23
CA GLN A 17 0.93 8.32 7.03
C GLN A 17 -0.07 8.59 8.17
N LYS A 18 -0.13 9.82 8.69
CA LYS A 18 -1.11 10.21 9.74
C LYS A 18 -2.52 10.37 9.19
N ARG A 19 -2.70 10.45 7.87
CA ARG A 19 -4.03 10.54 7.28
C ARG A 19 -4.72 9.19 7.42
N GLU A 20 -5.84 9.17 8.14
CA GLU A 20 -6.74 8.01 8.12
C GLU A 20 -7.28 7.87 6.70
N VAL A 21 -6.84 6.83 5.99
CA VAL A 21 -7.39 6.44 4.69
C VAL A 21 -8.60 5.56 4.92
N THR A 22 -9.69 5.80 4.21
CA THR A 22 -10.82 4.87 4.29
C THR A 22 -10.47 3.55 3.60
N ARG A 23 -11.21 2.49 3.91
CA ARG A 23 -11.03 1.18 3.25
C ARG A 23 -11.16 1.32 1.73
N GLU A 24 -12.12 2.12 1.28
CA GLU A 24 -12.41 2.35 -0.14
C GLU A 24 -11.30 3.11 -0.85
N GLU A 25 -10.71 4.12 -0.19
CA GLU A 25 -9.55 4.85 -0.71
C GLU A 25 -8.35 3.92 -0.85
N ALA A 26 -8.05 3.13 0.18
CA ALA A 26 -6.94 2.18 0.16
C ALA A 26 -7.11 1.11 -0.93
N LEU A 27 -8.34 0.56 -1.10
CA LEU A 27 -8.63 -0.40 -2.16
C LEU A 27 -8.41 0.21 -3.55
N ARG A 28 -8.90 1.43 -3.77
CA ARG A 28 -8.72 2.13 -5.05
C ARG A 28 -7.24 2.36 -5.35
N ASP A 29 -6.46 2.77 -4.36
CA ASP A 29 -5.02 2.99 -4.55
C ASP A 29 -4.29 1.70 -4.89
N LEU A 30 -4.65 0.57 -4.26
CA LEU A 30 -4.07 -0.74 -4.55
C LEU A 30 -4.45 -1.25 -5.96
N ILE A 31 -5.68 -1.01 -6.41
CA ILE A 31 -6.11 -1.32 -7.77
C ILE A 31 -5.38 -0.43 -8.79
N HIS A 32 -5.28 0.88 -8.51
CA HIS A 32 -4.60 1.83 -9.40
C HIS A 32 -3.10 1.56 -9.52
N ALA A 33 -2.47 1.11 -8.44
CA ALA A 33 -1.08 0.64 -8.42
C ALA A 33 -0.90 -0.72 -9.15
N GLY A 34 -1.98 -1.37 -9.57
CA GLY A 34 -1.97 -2.68 -10.21
C GLY A 34 -1.58 -3.81 -9.27
N ILE A 35 -1.73 -3.63 -7.95
CA ILE A 35 -1.48 -4.66 -6.93
C ILE A 35 -2.70 -5.58 -6.81
N LEU A 36 -3.90 -4.99 -6.86
CA LEU A 36 -5.17 -5.69 -6.91
C LEU A 36 -5.82 -5.51 -8.28
N ASP A 37 -6.66 -6.45 -8.67
CA ASP A 37 -7.62 -6.28 -9.76
C ASP A 37 -8.95 -5.69 -9.26
N GLU A 38 -9.84 -5.37 -10.21
CA GLU A 38 -11.18 -4.82 -9.92
C GLU A 38 -12.06 -5.77 -9.07
N ASN A 39 -11.65 -7.03 -8.89
CA ASN A 39 -12.34 -8.02 -8.07
C ASN A 39 -11.65 -8.22 -6.70
N GLU A 40 -10.79 -7.29 -6.28
CA GLU A 40 -10.00 -7.34 -5.04
C GLU A 40 -9.01 -8.52 -4.96
N ASN A 41 -8.62 -9.13 -6.09
CA ASN A 41 -7.63 -10.21 -6.12
C ASN A 41 -6.23 -9.68 -6.42
N PHE A 42 -5.21 -10.26 -5.79
CA PHE A 42 -3.82 -9.93 -6.09
C PHE A 42 -3.44 -10.29 -7.53
N THR A 43 -2.83 -9.35 -8.22
CA THR A 43 -2.29 -9.53 -9.58
C THR A 43 -0.88 -10.12 -9.52
N GLU A 44 -0.31 -10.53 -10.67
CA GLU A 44 1.13 -10.82 -10.74
C GLU A 44 1.93 -9.50 -10.74
N PRO A 45 3.07 -9.42 -10.02
CA PRO A 45 3.77 -10.48 -9.28
C PRO A 45 3.31 -10.62 -7.81
N TYR A 46 2.27 -9.90 -7.39
CA TYR A 46 1.86 -9.74 -5.99
C TYR A 46 1.03 -10.88 -5.41
N LYS A 47 0.70 -11.94 -6.15
CA LYS A 47 -0.09 -13.08 -5.63
C LYS A 47 0.46 -13.70 -4.35
N HIS A 48 1.78 -13.77 -4.21
CA HIS A 48 2.45 -14.26 -3.01
C HIS A 48 2.10 -13.45 -1.75
N LEU A 49 1.75 -12.17 -1.89
CA LEU A 49 1.29 -11.32 -0.78
C LEU A 49 -0.08 -11.78 -0.27
N GLY A 50 -1.00 -12.16 -1.17
CA GLY A 50 -2.28 -12.75 -0.80
C GLY A 50 -2.10 -14.02 0.04
N GLU A 51 -1.21 -14.93 -0.38
CA GLU A 51 -0.89 -16.13 0.39
C GLU A 51 -0.31 -15.82 1.78
N ALA A 52 0.55 -14.81 1.87
CA ALA A 52 1.15 -14.40 3.15
C ALA A 52 0.09 -13.83 4.10
N ILE A 53 -0.83 -13.02 3.59
CA ILE A 53 -1.94 -12.44 4.36
C ILE A 53 -2.87 -13.54 4.88
N GLU A 54 -3.28 -14.49 4.03
CA GLU A 54 -4.11 -15.61 4.47
C GLU A 54 -3.47 -16.46 5.57
N ARG A 55 -2.15 -16.66 5.50
CA ARG A 55 -1.40 -17.38 6.56
C ARG A 55 -1.39 -16.61 7.88
N LEU A 56 -1.30 -15.27 7.84
CA LEU A 56 -1.34 -14.43 9.03
C LEU A 56 -2.74 -14.36 9.63
N SER A 57 -3.81 -14.37 8.82
CA SER A 57 -5.19 -14.34 9.30
C SER A 57 -5.66 -15.64 9.96
N LYS A 58 -4.97 -16.77 9.72
CA LYS A 58 -5.30 -18.09 10.30
C LYS A 58 -4.60 -18.37 11.63
N LYS A 59 -3.81 -17.43 12.16
CA LYS A 59 -3.02 -17.58 13.39
C LYS A 59 -3.62 -16.74 14.52
#